data_AF-A0A8C3NBB5-F1
#
_entry.id   AF-A0A8C3NBB5-F1
#
_cell.length_a   1.000
_cell.length_b   1.000
_cell.length_c   1.000
_cell.angle_alpha   90.00
_cell.angle_beta   90.00
_cell.angle_gamma   90.00
#
_symmetry.space_group_name_H-M   'P 1'
#
loop_
_entity.id
_entity.type
_entity.pdbx_description
1 polymer ?
#
loop_
_entity_poly.entity_id
_entity_poly.type
_entity_poly.pdbx_seq_one_letter_code
_entity_poly.pdbx_strand_id
1 'polypeptide(L)'
;MPNLQDLNNKPWTREQAAMFFSDVVKAEPDLSRLSQSVLQGFTCAAAGAVGAERFQELARVMRKKEVRLGQDQLSCLLRMVTLHGIPQDWDTYPQDLLLFLSPSDYAGNCSQFFINVGKANEDVLPREAPQRQQLLLEALECLGIPGTQINQTNAEMLGWLVCELDGDYIRSSGGTLLKDLSQCGSFLPEQEEAIRDVLSSGNTIFGPPSAWSAFTLSELSGLIPVLGPSILQQIPKKAVTTWLRNFAWDSHLSREEVATVVGGLLPRRHKRAEASAGCPADLEITKTMLDDELMPTNYMPEELLRACLQNISVENDLYLENELSKILTYPFSNPQLAVLKEYLDKRYPDGYPEKVLSAVGPLLPLLSPEEISTWNMTGDTLAALLKTQPSDSLVGAWPYSPG
;
A
#
# COMPACT_ATOMS: atom_id res chain seq x y z
N MET A 1 7.19 32.62 25.29
CA MET A 1 7.35 31.64 24.21
C MET A 1 8.31 30.53 24.64
N PRO A 2 8.06 29.27 24.27
CA PRO A 2 9.04 28.20 24.40
C PRO A 2 10.32 28.53 23.60
N ASN A 3 11.46 27.97 24.02
CA ASN A 3 12.71 28.09 23.27
C ASN A 3 12.55 27.40 21.90
N LEU A 4 12.92 28.09 20.81
CA LEU A 4 12.81 27.58 19.44
C LEU A 4 13.57 26.26 19.26
N GLN A 5 14.72 26.11 19.92
CA GLN A 5 15.53 24.90 19.78
C GLN A 5 14.82 23.68 20.38
N ASP A 6 14.07 23.86 21.47
CA ASP A 6 13.28 22.80 22.09
C ASP A 6 12.08 22.43 21.22
N LEU A 7 11.45 23.41 20.56
CA LEU A 7 10.36 23.18 19.61
C LEU A 7 10.84 22.40 18.39
N ASN A 8 11.99 22.79 17.83
CA ASN A 8 12.52 22.16 16.62
C ASN A 8 12.93 20.70 16.82
N ASN A 9 13.34 20.31 18.03
CA ASN A 9 13.83 18.98 18.35
C ASN A 9 12.72 17.95 18.63
N LYS A 10 11.44 18.36 18.57
CA LYS A 10 10.30 17.47 18.88
C LYS A 10 9.58 17.01 17.60
N PRO A 11 9.13 15.74 17.54
CA PRO A 11 8.33 15.20 16.43
C PRO A 11 6.84 15.50 16.65
N TRP A 12 6.45 16.74 16.39
CA TRP A 12 5.06 17.17 16.52
C TRP A 12 4.19 16.51 15.46
N THR A 13 2.94 16.22 15.79
CA THR A 13 1.92 15.96 14.77
C THR A 13 1.48 17.28 14.12
N ARG A 14 0.78 17.22 12.98
CA ARG A 14 0.26 18.42 12.31
C ARG A 14 -0.64 19.23 13.23
N GLU A 15 -1.51 18.54 13.97
CA GLU A 15 -2.46 19.13 14.90
C GLU A 15 -1.74 19.81 16.06
N GLN A 16 -0.72 19.15 16.62
CA GLN A 16 0.09 19.73 17.69
C GLN A 16 0.85 20.97 17.22
N ALA A 17 1.50 20.90 16.05
CA ALA A 17 2.24 22.01 15.48
C ALA A 17 1.33 23.21 15.17
N ALA A 18 0.12 22.96 14.67
CA ALA A 18 -0.86 24.00 14.36
C ALA A 18 -1.26 24.85 15.58
N MET A 19 -1.26 24.27 16.79
CA MET A 19 -1.63 24.97 18.02
C MET A 19 -0.71 26.15 18.36
N PHE A 20 0.55 26.11 17.93
CA PHE A 20 1.55 27.14 18.26
C PHE A 20 2.20 27.78 17.02
N PHE A 21 1.89 27.30 15.81
CA PHE A 21 2.51 27.77 14.57
C PHE A 21 2.39 29.29 14.39
N SER A 22 1.20 29.85 14.60
CA SER A 22 0.95 31.30 14.43
C SER A 22 1.81 32.15 15.35
N ASP A 23 2.00 31.71 16.59
CA ASP A 23 2.84 32.43 17.53
C ASP A 23 4.29 32.35 17.04
N VAL A 24 4.81 31.14 16.79
CA VAL A 24 6.21 30.91 16.41
C VAL A 24 6.60 31.72 15.17
N VAL A 25 5.77 31.74 14.13
CA VAL A 25 6.07 32.47 12.89
C VAL A 25 6.06 34.00 13.08
N LYS A 26 5.28 34.53 14.03
CA LYS A 26 5.30 35.95 14.38
C LYS A 26 6.59 36.32 15.13
N ALA A 27 7.10 35.43 15.98
CA ALA A 27 8.27 35.72 16.80
C ALA A 27 9.61 35.42 16.12
N GLU A 28 9.64 34.48 15.17
CA GLU A 28 10.87 34.12 14.45
C GLU A 28 10.98 34.90 13.13
N PRO A 29 11.95 35.83 13.01
CA PRO A 29 12.18 36.56 11.77
C PRO A 29 12.76 35.67 10.65
N ASP A 30 13.61 34.69 10.97
CA ASP A 30 14.22 33.81 9.98
C ASP A 30 13.50 32.45 9.93
N LEU A 31 12.60 32.31 8.95
CA LEU A 31 11.78 31.10 8.79
C LEU A 31 12.62 29.86 8.49
N SER A 32 13.83 30.01 7.96
CA SER A 32 14.71 28.88 7.62
C SER A 32 15.20 28.10 8.84
N ARG A 33 15.11 28.70 10.03
CA ARG A 33 15.44 28.09 11.33
C ARG A 33 14.34 27.16 11.84
N LEU A 34 13.12 27.23 11.30
CA LEU A 34 12.04 26.34 11.70
C LEU A 34 12.28 24.91 11.17
N SER A 35 12.00 23.90 12.00
CA SER A 35 12.07 22.51 11.57
C SER A 35 10.86 22.12 10.71
N GLN A 36 11.00 21.04 9.93
CA GLN A 36 9.90 20.47 9.15
C GLN A 36 8.68 20.14 10.04
N SER A 37 8.96 19.63 11.24
CA SER A 37 7.98 19.26 12.28
C SER A 37 7.16 20.47 12.78
N VAL A 38 7.76 21.65 12.85
CA VAL A 38 7.04 22.90 13.16
C VAL A 38 6.29 23.42 11.94
N LEU A 39 6.94 23.41 10.76
CA LEU A 39 6.39 24.00 9.53
C LEU A 39 5.11 23.32 9.04
N GLN A 40 4.96 22.00 9.27
CA GLN A 40 3.73 21.28 8.93
C GLN A 40 2.48 21.75 9.72
N GLY A 41 2.66 22.58 10.76
CA GLY A 41 1.57 23.21 11.51
C GLY A 41 0.91 24.39 10.80
N PHE A 42 1.35 24.76 9.60
CA PHE A 42 0.74 25.84 8.84
C PHE A 42 -0.75 25.60 8.60
N THR A 43 -1.61 26.58 8.85
CA THR A 43 -3.04 26.49 8.55
C THR A 43 -3.52 27.78 7.91
N CYS A 44 -4.67 27.74 7.24
CA CYS A 44 -5.21 28.94 6.63
C CYS A 44 -5.64 30.00 7.68
N ALA A 45 -6.09 29.56 8.86
CA ALA A 45 -6.35 30.45 9.99
C ALA A 45 -5.07 31.16 10.47
N ALA A 46 -3.93 30.47 10.40
CA ALA A 46 -2.63 31.03 10.73
C ALA A 46 -2.05 31.95 9.65
N ALA A 47 -2.65 32.04 8.46
CA ALA A 47 -2.10 32.85 7.37
C ALA A 47 -1.94 34.33 7.79
N GLY A 48 -2.93 34.91 8.49
CA GLY A 48 -2.82 36.28 8.99
C GLY A 48 -1.61 36.54 9.92
N ALA A 49 -1.04 35.50 10.52
CA ALA A 49 0.14 35.58 11.39
C ALA A 49 1.47 35.69 10.61
N VAL A 50 1.52 35.16 9.39
CA VAL A 50 2.75 35.12 8.57
C VAL A 50 3.08 36.51 8.01
N GLY A 51 2.05 37.30 7.68
CA GLY A 51 2.18 38.56 6.95
C GLY A 51 2.27 38.34 5.43
N ALA A 52 1.58 39.18 4.66
CA ALA A 52 1.39 39.01 3.22
C ALA A 52 2.72 38.93 2.43
N GLU A 53 3.75 39.63 2.89
CA GLU A 53 5.05 39.68 2.21
C GLU A 53 5.93 38.45 2.45
N ARG A 54 5.63 37.62 3.47
CA ARG A 54 6.49 36.49 3.89
C ARG A 54 6.03 35.13 3.38
N PHE A 55 4.88 35.03 2.71
CA PHE A 55 4.36 33.73 2.26
C PHE A 55 5.24 33.04 1.23
N GLN A 56 5.84 33.80 0.31
CA GLN A 56 6.75 33.22 -0.67
C GLN A 56 8.03 32.69 0.00
N GLU A 57 8.55 33.40 1.00
CA GLU A 57 9.68 32.92 1.82
C GLU A 57 9.29 31.63 2.55
N LEU A 58 8.14 31.61 3.23
CA LEU A 58 7.63 30.44 3.94
C LEU A 58 7.50 29.23 3.01
N ALA A 59 6.90 29.40 1.84
CA ALA A 59 6.71 28.33 0.87
C ALA A 59 8.05 27.78 0.37
N ARG A 60 9.02 28.65 0.04
CA ARG A 60 10.37 28.22 -0.37
C ARG A 60 11.10 27.46 0.74
N VAL A 61 10.94 27.89 2.00
CA VAL A 61 11.47 27.15 3.15
C VAL A 61 10.80 25.78 3.28
N MET A 62 9.48 25.71 3.15
CA MET A 62 8.74 24.44 3.17
C MET A 62 9.20 23.48 2.07
N ARG A 63 9.48 23.99 0.86
CA ARG A 63 10.09 23.20 -0.23
C ARG A 63 11.46 22.66 0.16
N LYS A 64 12.35 23.53 0.64
CA LYS A 64 13.72 23.15 1.04
C LYS A 64 13.75 22.13 2.18
N LYS A 65 12.74 22.14 3.05
CA LYS A 65 12.59 21.22 4.19
C LYS A 65 11.68 20.02 3.89
N GLU A 66 11.22 19.88 2.64
CA GLU A 66 10.34 18.80 2.19
C GLU A 66 9.11 18.60 3.08
N VAL A 67 8.48 19.70 3.49
CA VAL A 67 7.30 19.66 4.38
C VAL A 67 6.12 19.05 3.65
N ARG A 68 5.54 17.99 4.22
CA ARG A 68 4.34 17.32 3.68
C ARG A 68 3.07 18.05 4.13
N LEU A 69 2.49 18.82 3.22
CA LEU A 69 1.28 19.59 3.44
C LEU A 69 0.04 18.84 2.91
N GLY A 70 -1.10 19.00 3.58
CA GLY A 70 -2.39 18.48 3.12
C GLY A 70 -3.08 19.43 2.13
N GLN A 71 -4.20 18.97 1.56
CA GLN A 71 -5.01 19.69 0.57
C GLN A 71 -5.36 21.13 1.00
N ASP A 72 -5.95 21.32 2.17
CA ASP A 72 -6.37 22.64 2.65
C ASP A 72 -5.19 23.59 2.88
N GLN A 73 -4.06 23.04 3.35
CA GLN A 73 -2.82 23.79 3.56
C GLN A 73 -2.25 24.26 2.21
N LEU A 74 -2.22 23.37 1.21
CA LEU A 74 -1.70 23.68 -0.12
C LEU A 74 -2.60 24.66 -0.88
N SER A 75 -3.91 24.45 -0.87
CA SER A 75 -4.88 25.37 -1.48
C SER A 75 -4.77 26.78 -0.88
N CYS A 76 -4.68 26.87 0.45
CA CYS A 76 -4.46 28.15 1.10
C CYS A 76 -3.09 28.74 0.78
N LEU A 77 -2.01 27.95 0.85
CA LEU A 77 -0.67 28.42 0.54
C LEU A 77 -0.58 28.97 -0.88
N LEU A 78 -1.17 28.28 -1.86
CA LEU A 78 -1.26 28.74 -3.24
C LEU A 78 -1.92 30.12 -3.34
N ARG A 79 -3.09 30.28 -2.71
CA ARG A 79 -3.79 31.58 -2.64
C ARG A 79 -2.92 32.65 -2.02
N MET A 80 -2.17 32.33 -0.96
CA MET A 80 -1.33 33.31 -0.27
C MET A 80 -0.09 33.70 -1.08
N VAL A 81 0.58 32.76 -1.77
CA VAL A 81 1.78 33.09 -2.57
C VAL A 81 1.45 33.86 -3.85
N THR A 82 0.21 33.77 -4.33
CA THR A 82 -0.30 34.46 -5.53
C THR A 82 -0.98 35.80 -5.23
N LEU A 83 -1.15 36.18 -3.95
CA LEU A 83 -1.81 37.42 -3.53
C LEU A 83 -1.26 38.69 -4.19
N HIS A 84 0.06 38.73 -4.42
CA HIS A 84 0.77 39.88 -4.99
C HIS A 84 1.25 39.64 -6.42
N GLY A 85 0.58 38.73 -7.13
CA GLY A 85 0.94 38.31 -8.48
C GLY A 85 1.46 36.88 -8.50
N ILE A 86 1.41 36.29 -9.69
CA ILE A 86 1.76 34.89 -9.95
C ILE A 86 3.29 34.75 -9.98
N PRO A 87 3.90 33.95 -9.07
CA PRO A 87 5.32 33.64 -9.11
C PRO A 87 5.73 33.05 -10.46
N GLN A 88 6.96 33.34 -10.88
CA GLN A 88 7.53 32.77 -12.11
C GLN A 88 8.50 31.61 -11.81
N ASP A 89 8.95 31.50 -10.56
CA ASP A 89 9.97 30.58 -10.06
C ASP A 89 9.35 29.37 -9.34
N TRP A 90 8.32 28.76 -9.91
CA TRP A 90 7.54 27.67 -9.30
C TRP A 90 8.38 26.46 -8.86
N ASP A 91 9.51 26.20 -9.50
CA ASP A 91 10.43 25.12 -9.11
C ASP A 91 11.04 25.31 -7.70
N THR A 92 10.96 26.52 -7.15
CA THR A 92 11.42 26.84 -5.77
C THR A 92 10.35 26.61 -4.70
N TYR A 93 9.12 26.27 -5.09
CA TYR A 93 7.97 26.08 -4.20
C TYR A 93 7.64 24.58 -4.02
N PRO A 94 6.82 24.21 -3.01
CA PRO A 94 6.30 22.85 -2.88
C PRO A 94 5.61 22.41 -4.17
N GLN A 95 6.07 21.30 -4.74
CA GLN A 95 5.59 20.81 -6.03
C GLN A 95 4.10 20.46 -6.01
N ASP A 96 3.58 20.04 -4.86
CA ASP A 96 2.18 19.72 -4.67
C ASP A 96 1.25 20.94 -4.80
N LEU A 97 1.78 22.18 -4.82
CA LEU A 97 1.00 23.37 -5.16
C LEU A 97 0.52 23.35 -6.61
N LEU A 98 1.27 22.71 -7.51
CA LEU A 98 0.94 22.62 -8.93
C LEU A 98 -0.35 21.83 -9.16
N LEU A 99 -0.73 20.97 -8.22
CA LEU A 99 -2.02 20.28 -8.26
C LEU A 99 -3.20 21.27 -8.29
N PHE A 100 -3.04 22.45 -7.69
CA PHE A 100 -4.08 23.49 -7.57
C PHE A 100 -3.86 24.71 -8.47
N LEU A 101 -2.72 24.77 -9.18
CA LEU A 101 -2.37 25.88 -10.05
C LEU A 101 -3.01 25.68 -11.43
N SER A 102 -3.58 26.74 -12.02
CA SER A 102 -4.02 26.70 -13.42
C SER A 102 -2.80 26.60 -14.35
N PRO A 103 -2.83 25.76 -15.41
CA PRO A 103 -1.75 25.70 -16.39
C PRO A 103 -1.40 27.08 -17.01
N SER A 104 -2.38 27.98 -17.13
CA SER A 104 -2.20 29.35 -17.62
C SER A 104 -1.30 30.21 -16.74
N ASP A 105 -1.21 29.87 -15.46
CA ASP A 105 -0.48 30.61 -14.43
C ASP A 105 0.93 30.05 -14.21
N TYR A 106 1.31 29.03 -14.98
CA TYR A 106 2.65 28.49 -14.97
C TYR A 106 3.53 29.21 -16.01
N ALA A 107 4.67 29.73 -15.54
CA ALA A 107 5.59 30.51 -16.38
C ALA A 107 6.34 29.67 -17.44
N GLY A 108 6.47 28.36 -17.21
CA GLY A 108 7.14 27.45 -18.13
C GLY A 108 6.24 26.98 -19.26
N ASN A 109 6.75 26.08 -20.10
CA ASN A 109 5.90 25.42 -21.09
C ASN A 109 4.96 24.41 -20.41
N CYS A 110 3.85 24.15 -21.08
CA CYS A 110 2.81 23.28 -20.56
C CYS A 110 3.29 21.84 -20.31
N SER A 111 4.18 21.29 -21.13
CA SER A 111 4.74 19.94 -20.92
C SER A 111 5.52 19.86 -19.60
N GLN A 112 6.30 20.89 -19.27
CA GLN A 112 7.06 20.98 -18.02
C GLN A 112 6.14 21.09 -16.81
N PHE A 113 5.02 21.81 -16.95
CA PHE A 113 3.98 21.87 -15.92
C PHE A 113 3.47 20.46 -15.61
N PHE A 114 3.04 19.70 -16.63
CA PHE A 114 2.48 18.37 -16.40
C PHE A 114 3.51 17.31 -16.00
N ILE A 115 4.78 17.42 -16.41
CA ILE A 115 5.88 16.61 -15.84
C ILE A 115 5.98 16.82 -14.32
N ASN A 116 5.82 18.06 -13.85
CA ASN A 116 5.90 18.36 -12.43
C ASN A 116 4.61 17.96 -11.69
N VAL A 117 3.43 18.10 -12.31
CA VAL A 117 2.15 17.58 -11.78
C VAL A 117 2.21 16.06 -11.63
N GLY A 118 2.66 15.33 -12.65
CA GLY A 118 2.77 13.87 -12.64
C GLY A 118 3.77 13.31 -11.61
N LYS A 119 4.65 14.16 -11.09
CA LYS A 119 5.60 13.85 -10.01
C LYS A 119 5.15 14.37 -8.63
N ALA A 120 4.08 15.14 -8.56
CA ALA A 120 3.53 15.63 -7.29
C ALA A 120 2.90 14.48 -6.51
N ASN A 121 2.73 14.67 -5.20
CA ASN A 121 2.14 13.65 -4.35
C ASN A 121 0.63 13.51 -4.62
N GLU A 122 0.21 12.40 -5.24
CA GLU A 122 -1.19 12.16 -5.58
C GLU A 122 -2.11 12.02 -4.36
N ASP A 123 -1.58 11.59 -3.21
CA ASP A 123 -2.35 11.42 -1.96
C ASP A 123 -2.92 12.74 -1.42
N VAL A 124 -2.45 13.87 -1.93
CA VAL A 124 -2.99 15.20 -1.60
C VAL A 124 -4.42 15.36 -2.13
N LEU A 125 -4.74 14.74 -3.27
CA LEU A 125 -6.06 14.78 -3.88
C LEU A 125 -6.79 13.46 -3.57
N PRO A 126 -7.91 13.50 -2.81
CA PRO A 126 -8.77 12.34 -2.65
C PRO A 126 -9.14 11.74 -4.00
N ARG A 127 -9.33 10.42 -4.06
CA ARG A 127 -9.58 9.72 -5.33
C ARG A 127 -10.82 10.22 -6.05
N GLU A 128 -11.84 10.62 -5.31
CA GLU A 128 -13.10 11.15 -5.84
C GLU A 128 -13.02 12.64 -6.21
N ALA A 129 -11.87 13.28 -6.02
CA ALA A 129 -11.71 14.70 -6.33
C ALA A 129 -11.84 14.92 -7.85
N PRO A 130 -12.81 15.73 -8.31
CA PRO A 130 -13.00 16.01 -9.75
C PRO A 130 -11.76 16.65 -10.39
N GLN A 131 -10.90 17.25 -9.56
CA GLN A 131 -9.64 17.85 -9.95
C GLN A 131 -8.64 16.85 -10.54
N ARG A 132 -8.67 15.56 -10.14
CA ARG A 132 -7.81 14.52 -10.75
C ARG A 132 -8.14 14.35 -12.24
N GLN A 133 -9.43 14.21 -12.55
CA GLN A 133 -9.91 14.12 -13.94
C GLN A 133 -9.65 15.40 -14.73
N GLN A 134 -9.81 16.57 -14.10
CA GLN A 134 -9.52 17.85 -14.75
C GLN A 134 -8.03 17.94 -15.14
N LEU A 135 -7.12 17.62 -14.21
CA LEU A 135 -5.67 17.62 -14.48
C LEU A 135 -5.31 16.65 -15.61
N LEU A 136 -5.94 15.47 -15.66
CA LEU A 136 -5.74 14.54 -16.76
C LEU A 136 -6.16 15.16 -18.10
N LEU A 137 -7.37 15.72 -18.20
CA LEU A 137 -7.87 16.29 -19.45
C LEU A 137 -6.99 17.44 -19.95
N GLU A 138 -6.57 18.33 -19.05
CA GLU A 138 -5.66 19.42 -19.39
C GLU A 138 -4.27 18.89 -19.80
N ALA A 139 -3.78 17.82 -19.18
CA ALA A 139 -2.51 17.17 -19.56
C ALA A 139 -2.58 16.56 -20.96
N LEU A 140 -3.69 15.87 -21.28
CA LEU A 140 -3.89 15.25 -22.59
C LEU A 140 -3.97 16.30 -23.71
N GLU A 141 -4.67 17.41 -23.46
CA GLU A 141 -4.75 18.55 -24.38
C GLU A 141 -3.35 19.18 -24.58
N CYS A 142 -2.65 19.42 -23.48
CA CYS A 142 -1.31 20.00 -23.46
C CYS A 142 -0.28 19.20 -24.26
N LEU A 143 -0.30 17.88 -24.09
CA LEU A 143 0.63 16.96 -24.76
C LEU A 143 0.22 16.67 -26.22
N GLY A 144 -0.93 17.18 -26.66
CA GLY A 144 -1.41 17.02 -28.03
C GLY A 144 -1.62 15.55 -28.42
N ILE A 145 -2.12 14.75 -27.49
CA ILE A 145 -2.24 13.30 -27.70
C ILE A 145 -3.33 13.00 -28.75
N PRO A 146 -2.98 12.34 -29.87
CA PRO A 146 -3.95 12.01 -30.91
C PRO A 146 -4.81 10.81 -30.49
N GLY A 147 -6.11 11.06 -30.28
CA GLY A 147 -7.05 10.01 -29.88
C GLY A 147 -6.74 9.47 -28.49
N THR A 148 -6.71 8.13 -28.36
CA THR A 148 -6.54 7.44 -27.06
C THR A 148 -5.19 6.74 -26.89
N GLN A 149 -4.28 6.85 -27.86
CA GLN A 149 -2.98 6.17 -27.80
C GLN A 149 -1.93 6.97 -27.03
N ILE A 150 -1.50 6.44 -25.89
CA ILE A 150 -0.41 6.96 -25.07
C ILE A 150 0.86 6.15 -25.34
N ASN A 151 1.91 6.84 -25.79
CA ASN A 151 3.24 6.25 -25.92
C ASN A 151 4.01 6.32 -24.59
N GLN A 152 5.16 5.63 -24.51
CA GLN A 152 5.98 5.57 -23.30
C GLN A 152 6.40 6.97 -22.80
N THR A 153 6.81 7.85 -23.71
CA THR A 153 7.28 9.20 -23.34
C THR A 153 6.14 10.03 -22.74
N ASN A 154 4.94 9.93 -23.28
CA ASN A 154 3.76 10.61 -22.73
C ASN A 154 3.33 10.01 -21.39
N ALA A 155 3.39 8.68 -21.23
CA ALA A 155 3.11 8.02 -19.95
C ALA A 155 4.07 8.50 -18.85
N GLU A 156 5.37 8.56 -19.15
CA GLU A 156 6.40 9.08 -18.23
C GLU A 156 6.17 10.55 -17.85
N MET A 157 5.67 11.37 -18.77
CA MET A 157 5.31 12.77 -18.48
C MET A 157 4.06 12.89 -17.63
N LEU A 158 3.06 12.02 -17.84
CA LEU A 158 1.82 11.99 -17.07
C LEU A 158 2.04 11.52 -15.63
N GLY A 159 3.01 10.63 -15.39
CA GLY A 159 3.30 10.11 -14.07
C GLY A 159 2.06 9.46 -13.42
N TRP A 160 1.70 9.87 -12.20
CA TRP A 160 0.54 9.31 -11.50
C TRP A 160 -0.79 9.53 -12.24
N LEU A 161 -0.90 10.53 -13.13
CA LEU A 161 -2.11 10.75 -13.94
C LEU A 161 -2.43 9.58 -14.87
N VAL A 162 -1.48 8.68 -15.15
CA VAL A 162 -1.75 7.41 -15.86
C VAL A 162 -2.81 6.58 -15.14
N CYS A 163 -2.91 6.68 -13.82
CA CYS A 163 -3.90 5.97 -13.01
C CYS A 163 -5.33 6.48 -13.21
N GLU A 164 -5.49 7.67 -13.79
CA GLU A 164 -6.79 8.29 -14.09
C GLU A 164 -7.29 7.96 -15.51
N LEU A 165 -6.48 7.30 -16.35
CA LEU A 165 -6.85 6.93 -17.71
C LEU A 165 -7.98 5.91 -17.72
N ASP A 166 -9.00 6.13 -18.55
CA ASP A 166 -10.10 5.18 -18.71
C ASP A 166 -9.70 3.91 -19.48
N GLY A 167 -10.65 2.97 -19.59
CA GLY A 167 -10.41 1.69 -20.25
C GLY A 167 -10.03 1.81 -21.74
N ASP A 168 -10.47 2.87 -22.44
CA ASP A 168 -10.19 3.04 -23.86
C ASP A 168 -8.75 3.50 -24.10
N TYR A 169 -8.22 4.37 -23.25
CA TYR A 169 -6.80 4.71 -23.25
C TYR A 169 -5.93 3.49 -22.95
N ILE A 170 -6.32 2.67 -21.96
CA ILE A 170 -5.59 1.45 -21.59
C ILE A 170 -5.59 0.44 -22.76
N ARG A 171 -6.76 0.14 -23.33
CA ARG A 171 -6.89 -0.83 -24.44
C ARG A 171 -6.11 -0.41 -25.68
N SER A 172 -6.23 0.86 -26.07
CA SER A 172 -5.62 1.37 -27.30
C SER A 172 -4.11 1.55 -27.19
N SER A 173 -3.59 1.86 -26.01
CA SER A 173 -2.15 1.98 -25.73
C SER A 173 -1.46 0.62 -25.53
N GLY A 174 -2.25 -0.42 -25.24
CA GLY A 174 -1.80 -1.81 -25.15
C GLY A 174 -0.74 -2.01 -24.06
N GLY A 175 0.28 -2.81 -24.36
CA GLY A 175 1.31 -3.19 -23.39
C GLY A 175 2.21 -2.05 -22.90
N THR A 176 2.14 -0.86 -23.50
CA THR A 176 2.99 0.30 -23.18
C THR A 176 2.75 0.80 -21.76
N LEU A 177 1.49 0.84 -21.32
CA LEU A 177 1.12 1.43 -20.02
C LEU A 177 1.24 0.45 -18.85
N LEU A 178 1.47 -0.85 -19.08
CA LEU A 178 1.36 -1.87 -18.03
C LEU A 178 2.35 -1.65 -16.87
N LYS A 179 3.55 -1.12 -17.17
CA LYS A 179 4.54 -0.82 -16.13
C LYS A 179 4.15 0.41 -15.31
N ASP A 180 3.63 1.44 -15.96
CA ASP A 180 3.18 2.66 -15.28
C ASP A 180 1.92 2.37 -14.45
N LEU A 181 0.98 1.60 -15.01
CA LEU A 181 -0.21 1.13 -14.30
C LEU A 181 0.14 0.24 -13.10
N SER A 182 1.24 -0.55 -13.15
CA SER A 182 1.64 -1.36 -11.99
C SER A 182 2.06 -0.54 -10.76
N GLN A 183 2.23 0.78 -10.90
CA GLN A 183 2.48 1.70 -9.80
C GLN A 183 1.20 2.30 -9.21
N CYS A 184 0.05 2.10 -9.83
CA CYS A 184 -1.23 2.62 -9.34
C CYS A 184 -1.73 1.83 -8.13
N GLY A 185 -2.27 2.52 -7.13
CA GLY A 185 -2.74 1.86 -5.91
C GLY A 185 -4.02 1.05 -6.06
N SER A 186 -4.90 1.41 -7.01
CA SER A 186 -6.15 0.68 -7.27
C SER A 186 -6.80 1.12 -8.58
N PHE A 187 -7.77 0.34 -9.06
CA PHE A 187 -8.42 0.55 -10.36
C PHE A 187 -9.94 0.59 -10.23
N LEU A 188 -10.60 1.22 -11.20
CA LEU A 188 -12.03 1.11 -11.42
C LEU A 188 -12.34 -0.21 -12.16
N PRO A 189 -13.56 -0.76 -12.03
CA PRO A 189 -13.92 -2.02 -12.70
C PRO A 189 -13.67 -2.03 -14.21
N GLU A 190 -13.90 -0.90 -14.89
CA GLU A 190 -13.63 -0.77 -16.33
C GLU A 190 -12.14 -0.76 -16.66
N GLN A 191 -11.31 -0.12 -15.82
CA GLN A 191 -9.85 -0.14 -15.97
C GLN A 191 -9.32 -1.56 -15.76
N GLU A 192 -9.84 -2.28 -14.75
CA GLU A 192 -9.46 -3.68 -14.51
C GLU A 192 -9.77 -4.58 -15.70
N GLU A 193 -10.95 -4.43 -16.32
CA GLU A 193 -11.33 -5.16 -17.53
C GLU A 193 -10.38 -4.83 -18.69
N ALA A 194 -10.10 -3.55 -18.92
CA ALA A 194 -9.16 -3.12 -19.95
C ALA A 194 -7.74 -3.69 -19.75
N ILE A 195 -7.24 -3.69 -18.51
CA ILE A 195 -5.95 -4.29 -18.15
C ILE A 195 -5.94 -5.79 -18.45
N ARG A 196 -6.99 -6.52 -18.04
CA ARG A 196 -7.12 -7.96 -18.32
C ARG A 196 -7.15 -8.24 -19.82
N ASP A 197 -7.84 -7.43 -20.61
CA ASP A 197 -7.90 -7.58 -22.06
C ASP A 197 -6.51 -7.41 -22.71
N VAL A 198 -5.79 -6.35 -22.32
CA VAL A 198 -4.43 -6.08 -22.81
C VAL A 198 -3.49 -7.23 -22.46
N LEU A 199 -3.50 -7.70 -21.20
CA LEU A 199 -2.64 -8.79 -20.76
C LEU A 199 -3.00 -10.12 -21.44
N SER A 200 -4.28 -10.40 -21.63
CA SER A 200 -4.77 -11.63 -22.27
C SER A 200 -4.46 -11.68 -23.76
N SER A 201 -4.32 -10.52 -24.43
CA SER A 201 -3.93 -10.47 -25.84
C SER A 201 -2.54 -11.05 -26.11
N GLY A 202 -1.65 -11.03 -25.11
CA GLY A 202 -0.25 -11.43 -25.22
C GLY A 202 0.62 -10.53 -26.10
N ASN A 203 0.03 -9.52 -26.75
CA ASN A 203 0.72 -8.54 -27.59
C ASN A 203 1.33 -7.40 -26.75
N THR A 204 2.16 -7.78 -25.79
CA THR A 204 2.84 -6.86 -24.88
C THR A 204 4.33 -7.14 -24.87
N ILE A 205 5.12 -6.22 -24.34
CA ILE A 205 6.56 -6.45 -24.13
C ILE A 205 6.85 -7.62 -23.18
N PHE A 206 5.86 -8.02 -22.37
CA PHE A 206 5.94 -9.13 -21.42
C PHE A 206 5.50 -10.47 -22.04
N GLY A 207 4.93 -10.45 -23.26
CA GLY A 207 4.35 -11.63 -23.91
C GLY A 207 3.07 -12.15 -23.24
N PRO A 208 2.56 -13.32 -23.68
CA PRO A 208 1.37 -13.92 -23.10
C PRO A 208 1.64 -14.43 -21.67
N PRO A 209 0.62 -14.50 -20.80
CA PRO A 209 0.76 -14.99 -19.42
C PRO A 209 1.46 -16.34 -19.28
N SER A 210 1.29 -17.24 -20.25
CA SER A 210 1.96 -18.55 -20.29
C SER A 210 3.48 -18.51 -20.46
N ALA A 211 4.05 -17.37 -20.86
CA ALA A 211 5.48 -17.16 -21.01
C ALA A 211 6.09 -16.35 -19.86
N TRP A 212 5.29 -15.91 -18.88
CA TRP A 212 5.77 -15.04 -17.82
C TRP A 212 6.74 -15.74 -16.87
N SER A 213 7.70 -14.95 -16.40
CA SER A 213 8.70 -15.36 -15.41
C SER A 213 8.39 -14.76 -14.04
N ALA A 214 9.15 -15.19 -13.01
CA ALA A 214 9.06 -14.56 -11.69
C ALA A 214 9.43 -13.07 -11.72
N PHE A 215 10.31 -12.66 -12.64
CA PHE A 215 10.69 -11.27 -12.83
C PHE A 215 9.53 -10.46 -13.42
N THR A 216 8.83 -11.02 -14.41
CA THR A 216 7.63 -10.40 -15.00
C THR A 216 6.54 -10.15 -13.95
N LEU A 217 6.31 -11.13 -13.06
CA LEU A 217 5.38 -10.98 -11.93
C LEU A 217 5.83 -9.90 -10.94
N SER A 218 7.14 -9.74 -10.73
CA SER A 218 7.68 -8.69 -9.87
C SER A 218 7.47 -7.30 -10.48
N GLU A 219 7.75 -7.13 -11.77
CA GLU A 219 7.56 -5.86 -12.47
C GLU A 219 6.08 -5.44 -12.55
N LEU A 220 5.18 -6.42 -12.70
CA LEU A 220 3.74 -6.19 -12.77
C LEU A 220 3.04 -6.44 -11.42
N SER A 221 3.77 -6.35 -10.30
CA SER A 221 3.27 -6.73 -8.98
C SER A 221 2.00 -5.97 -8.59
N GLY A 222 1.89 -4.67 -8.87
CA GLY A 222 0.67 -3.90 -8.60
C GLY A 222 -0.54 -4.28 -9.47
N LEU A 223 -0.35 -5.04 -10.57
CA LEU A 223 -1.45 -5.56 -11.40
C LEU A 223 -1.90 -6.95 -10.99
N ILE A 224 -1.18 -7.61 -10.09
CA ILE A 224 -1.50 -8.97 -9.62
C ILE A 224 -2.95 -9.11 -9.13
N PRO A 225 -3.50 -8.17 -8.32
CA PRO A 225 -4.89 -8.23 -7.87
C PRO A 225 -5.90 -8.21 -9.02
N VAL A 226 -5.52 -7.59 -10.14
CA VAL A 226 -6.37 -7.40 -11.32
C VAL A 226 -6.39 -8.63 -12.22
N LEU A 227 -5.37 -9.49 -12.24
CA LEU A 227 -5.22 -10.58 -13.22
C LEU A 227 -6.43 -11.52 -13.30
N GLY A 228 -7.05 -11.81 -12.15
CA GLY A 228 -8.17 -12.75 -12.05
C GLY A 228 -7.80 -14.20 -12.39
N PRO A 229 -8.71 -15.17 -12.15
CA PRO A 229 -8.38 -16.59 -12.23
C PRO A 229 -7.99 -17.10 -13.62
N SER A 230 -8.55 -16.51 -14.69
CA SER A 230 -8.29 -16.95 -16.07
C SER A 230 -6.86 -16.66 -16.52
N ILE A 231 -6.29 -15.53 -16.09
CA ILE A 231 -4.90 -15.18 -16.39
C ILE A 231 -3.97 -15.94 -15.45
N LEU A 232 -4.24 -15.95 -14.14
CA LEU A 232 -3.41 -16.63 -13.14
C LEU A 232 -3.17 -18.11 -13.46
N GLN A 233 -4.18 -18.82 -13.98
CA GLN A 233 -4.06 -20.24 -14.36
C GLN A 233 -3.16 -20.50 -15.57
N GLN A 234 -2.91 -19.48 -16.40
CA GLN A 234 -2.03 -19.60 -17.56
C GLN A 234 -0.57 -19.45 -17.15
N ILE A 235 -0.28 -18.77 -16.03
CA ILE A 235 1.08 -18.48 -15.59
C ILE A 235 1.77 -19.78 -15.18
N PRO A 236 3.01 -20.04 -15.64
CA PRO A 236 3.73 -21.24 -15.26
C PRO A 236 3.86 -21.37 -13.75
N LYS A 237 3.47 -22.51 -13.18
CA LYS A 237 3.58 -22.78 -11.73
C LYS A 237 4.97 -22.44 -11.19
N LYS A 238 6.03 -22.85 -11.91
CA LYS A 238 7.43 -22.56 -11.54
C LYS A 238 7.71 -21.06 -11.42
N ALA A 239 7.12 -20.22 -12.28
CA ALA A 239 7.30 -18.77 -12.22
C ALA A 239 6.64 -18.21 -10.96
N VAL A 240 5.40 -18.61 -10.66
CA VAL A 240 4.69 -18.13 -9.47
C VAL A 240 5.33 -18.63 -8.18
N THR A 241 5.75 -19.90 -8.12
CA THR A 241 6.46 -20.43 -6.95
C THR A 241 7.80 -19.74 -6.71
N THR A 242 8.52 -19.38 -7.79
CA THR A 242 9.78 -18.64 -7.68
C THR A 242 9.52 -17.20 -7.25
N TRP A 243 8.43 -16.59 -7.71
CA TRP A 243 8.03 -15.25 -7.29
C TRP A 243 7.59 -15.19 -5.82
N LEU A 244 6.79 -16.16 -5.36
CA LEU A 244 6.39 -16.27 -3.96
C LEU A 244 7.59 -16.38 -3.02
N ARG A 245 8.60 -17.18 -3.39
CA ARG A 245 9.82 -17.36 -2.60
C ARG A 245 10.68 -16.09 -2.54
N ASN A 246 10.86 -15.42 -3.68
CA ASN A 246 11.91 -14.42 -3.82
C ASN A 246 11.42 -12.97 -3.76
N PHE A 247 10.14 -12.72 -4.02
CA PHE A 247 9.62 -11.37 -4.25
C PHE A 247 8.33 -11.05 -3.49
N ALA A 248 7.54 -12.04 -3.06
CA ALA A 248 6.27 -11.76 -2.40
C ALA A 248 6.44 -10.99 -1.08
N TRP A 249 7.52 -11.25 -0.33
CA TRP A 249 7.81 -10.58 0.94
C TRP A 249 8.18 -9.10 0.79
N ASP A 250 8.80 -8.74 -0.34
CA ASP A 250 9.18 -7.36 -0.66
C ASP A 250 8.11 -6.65 -1.50
N SER A 251 7.01 -7.34 -1.83
CA SER A 251 5.94 -6.77 -2.62
C SER A 251 5.02 -5.88 -1.78
N HIS A 252 4.43 -4.86 -2.42
CA HIS A 252 3.41 -4.01 -1.79
C HIS A 252 2.06 -4.71 -1.60
N LEU A 253 1.94 -5.99 -1.97
CA LEU A 253 0.70 -6.73 -1.91
C LEU A 253 0.35 -7.10 -0.47
N SER A 254 -0.91 -6.92 -0.13
CA SER A 254 -1.51 -7.47 1.06
C SER A 254 -1.51 -9.01 1.03
N ARG A 255 -1.62 -9.60 2.22
CA ARG A 255 -1.73 -11.05 2.40
C ARG A 255 -2.92 -11.65 1.64
N GLU A 256 -4.01 -10.91 1.51
CA GLU A 256 -5.22 -11.32 0.80
C GLU A 256 -5.00 -11.36 -0.72
N GLU A 257 -4.25 -10.41 -1.27
CA GLU A 257 -3.90 -10.39 -2.69
C GLU A 257 -2.96 -11.55 -3.03
N VAL A 258 -1.97 -11.83 -2.19
CA VAL A 258 -1.09 -13.01 -2.35
C VAL A 258 -1.90 -14.30 -2.27
N ALA A 259 -2.86 -14.39 -1.34
CA ALA A 259 -3.75 -15.53 -1.23
C ALA A 259 -4.62 -15.71 -2.48
N THR A 260 -5.06 -14.61 -3.11
CA THR A 260 -5.80 -14.64 -4.37
C THR A 260 -4.96 -15.22 -5.51
N VAL A 261 -3.67 -14.89 -5.58
CA VAL A 261 -2.74 -15.52 -6.52
C VAL A 261 -2.66 -17.01 -6.29
N VAL A 262 -2.38 -17.42 -5.05
CA VAL A 262 -2.27 -18.84 -4.66
C VAL A 262 -3.55 -19.61 -4.99
N GLY A 263 -4.71 -19.06 -4.65
CA GLY A 263 -6.01 -19.66 -4.97
C GLY A 263 -6.31 -19.69 -6.48
N GLY A 264 -5.82 -18.70 -7.23
CA GLY A 264 -5.93 -18.62 -8.68
C GLY A 264 -5.13 -19.69 -9.42
N LEU A 265 -4.05 -20.21 -8.84
CA LEU A 265 -3.21 -21.27 -9.43
C LEU A 265 -3.89 -22.65 -9.50
N LEU A 266 -4.96 -22.85 -8.75
CA LEU A 266 -5.58 -24.16 -8.60
C LEU A 266 -6.62 -24.41 -9.70
N PRO A 267 -6.61 -25.60 -10.34
CA PRO A 267 -7.67 -25.97 -11.26
C PRO A 267 -9.01 -25.99 -10.54
N ARG A 268 -10.05 -25.39 -11.13
CA ARG A 268 -11.42 -25.32 -10.57
C ARG A 268 -12.00 -26.69 -10.16
N ARG A 269 -11.47 -27.79 -10.69
CA ARG A 269 -11.88 -29.16 -10.34
C ARG A 269 -11.42 -29.61 -8.93
N HIS A 270 -10.31 -29.09 -8.41
CA HIS A 270 -9.86 -29.40 -7.04
C HIS A 270 -10.68 -28.70 -5.96
N LYS A 271 -11.39 -27.61 -6.29
CA LYS A 271 -12.38 -26.98 -5.40
C LYS A 271 -13.58 -27.88 -5.07
N ARG A 272 -13.72 -29.02 -5.75
CA ARG A 272 -14.85 -29.96 -5.61
C ARG A 272 -14.40 -31.36 -5.15
N ALA A 273 -13.12 -31.53 -4.80
CA ALA A 273 -12.67 -32.72 -4.08
C ALA A 273 -13.28 -32.65 -2.67
N GLU A 274 -14.19 -33.57 -2.39
CA GLU A 274 -15.09 -33.52 -1.25
C GLU A 274 -14.35 -33.39 0.08
N ALA A 275 -14.78 -32.43 0.91
CA ALA A 275 -14.38 -32.26 2.32
C ALA A 275 -14.73 -33.49 3.22
N SER A 276 -15.19 -34.59 2.63
CA SER A 276 -15.55 -35.85 3.29
C SER A 276 -14.51 -36.97 3.12
N ALA A 277 -13.47 -36.77 2.30
CA ALA A 277 -12.31 -37.65 2.28
C ALA A 277 -11.24 -37.06 3.22
N GLY A 278 -10.82 -37.81 4.23
CA GLY A 278 -9.74 -37.39 5.15
C GLY A 278 -8.43 -37.07 4.43
N CYS A 279 -7.38 -36.72 5.19
CA CYS A 279 -6.09 -36.35 4.61
C CYS A 279 -5.54 -37.45 3.68
N PRO A 280 -5.28 -37.16 2.38
CA PRO A 280 -4.64 -38.10 1.48
C PRO A 280 -3.24 -38.48 1.97
N ALA A 281 -2.84 -39.74 1.79
CA ALA A 281 -1.54 -40.25 2.26
C ALA A 281 -0.34 -39.52 1.63
N ASP A 282 -0.49 -39.01 0.41
CA ASP A 282 0.52 -38.22 -0.31
C ASP A 282 0.59 -36.75 0.14
N LEU A 283 -0.37 -36.31 0.97
CA LEU A 283 -0.51 -34.94 1.48
C LEU A 283 -0.45 -34.89 3.01
N GLU A 284 0.06 -35.93 3.66
CA GLU A 284 0.32 -35.89 5.11
C GLU A 284 1.32 -34.79 5.45
N ILE A 285 1.02 -34.01 6.50
CA ILE A 285 1.91 -32.93 6.96
C ILE A 285 3.19 -33.56 7.51
N THR A 286 4.28 -33.36 6.79
CA THR A 286 5.63 -33.80 7.13
C THR A 286 6.53 -32.61 7.42
N LYS A 287 7.62 -32.82 8.15
CA LYS A 287 8.67 -31.80 8.34
C LYS A 287 9.11 -31.16 7.02
N THR A 288 9.29 -31.95 5.96
CA THR A 288 9.65 -31.44 4.63
C THR A 288 8.60 -30.49 4.04
N MET A 289 7.31 -30.74 4.31
CA MET A 289 6.24 -29.83 3.90
C MET A 289 6.18 -28.59 4.80
N LEU A 290 6.41 -28.74 6.11
CA LEU A 290 6.46 -27.60 7.04
C LEU A 290 7.64 -26.66 6.75
N ASP A 291 8.73 -27.19 6.20
CA ASP A 291 9.88 -26.41 5.74
C ASP A 291 9.69 -25.80 4.34
N ASP A 292 8.63 -26.16 3.63
CA ASP A 292 8.30 -25.60 2.33
C ASP A 292 7.45 -24.32 2.50
N GLU A 293 8.01 -23.15 2.17
CA GLU A 293 7.29 -21.87 2.17
C GLU A 293 6.05 -21.87 1.26
N LEU A 294 5.97 -22.82 0.32
CA LEU A 294 4.85 -23.01 -0.60
C LEU A 294 3.81 -24.01 -0.09
N MET A 295 3.97 -24.49 1.14
CA MET A 295 2.99 -25.34 1.83
C MET A 295 1.54 -24.86 1.66
N PRO A 296 1.21 -23.56 1.80
CA PRO A 296 -0.16 -23.09 1.59
C PRO A 296 -0.77 -23.48 0.22
N THR A 297 0.06 -23.59 -0.83
CA THR A 297 -0.40 -23.94 -2.18
C THR A 297 -0.82 -25.41 -2.32
N ASN A 298 -0.30 -26.29 -1.47
CA ASN A 298 -0.57 -27.73 -1.47
C ASN A 298 -1.82 -28.08 -0.65
N TYR A 299 -2.22 -27.21 0.30
CA TYR A 299 -3.32 -27.45 1.23
C TYR A 299 -4.52 -26.55 0.96
N MET A 300 -5.00 -26.58 -0.29
CA MET A 300 -6.16 -25.83 -0.74
C MET A 300 -7.23 -26.76 -1.34
N PRO A 301 -8.53 -26.52 -1.07
CA PRO A 301 -9.07 -25.48 -0.20
C PRO A 301 -8.73 -25.73 1.28
N GLU A 302 -9.01 -24.77 2.16
CA GLU A 302 -8.66 -24.79 3.58
C GLU A 302 -9.17 -26.04 4.34
N GLU A 303 -10.24 -26.70 3.85
CA GLU A 303 -10.72 -27.97 4.38
C GLU A 303 -9.67 -29.08 4.31
N LEU A 304 -8.83 -29.09 3.27
CA LEU A 304 -7.74 -30.05 3.13
C LEU A 304 -6.67 -29.82 4.21
N LEU A 305 -6.31 -28.56 4.46
CA LEU A 305 -5.42 -28.21 5.56
C LEU A 305 -6.00 -28.69 6.90
N ARG A 306 -7.30 -28.46 7.12
CA ARG A 306 -7.99 -28.88 8.35
C ARG A 306 -7.96 -30.40 8.52
N ALA A 307 -8.26 -31.16 7.47
CA ALA A 307 -8.25 -32.62 7.51
C ALA A 307 -6.84 -33.18 7.78
N CYS A 308 -5.80 -32.57 7.22
CA CYS A 308 -4.42 -33.00 7.41
C CYS A 308 -3.81 -32.60 8.75
N LEU A 309 -4.20 -31.44 9.31
CA LEU A 309 -3.83 -31.07 10.68
C LEU A 309 -4.49 -31.98 11.73
N GLN A 310 -5.69 -32.52 11.47
CA GLN A 310 -6.32 -33.48 12.38
C GLN A 310 -5.58 -34.83 12.46
N ASN A 311 -4.85 -35.21 11.41
CA ASN A 311 -4.13 -36.48 11.31
C ASN A 311 -2.60 -36.31 11.41
N ILE A 312 -2.12 -35.15 11.87
CA ILE A 312 -0.68 -34.88 11.97
C ILE A 312 -0.02 -35.83 12.98
N SER A 313 1.18 -36.31 12.66
CA SER A 313 1.95 -37.14 13.59
C SER A 313 2.46 -36.30 14.78
N VAL A 314 2.66 -36.93 15.94
CA VAL A 314 3.17 -36.26 17.14
C VAL A 314 4.53 -35.57 16.88
N GLU A 315 5.38 -36.18 16.06
CA GLU A 315 6.69 -35.60 15.70
C GLU A 315 6.54 -34.34 14.85
N ASN A 316 5.67 -34.36 13.84
CA ASN A 316 5.45 -33.21 12.95
C ASN A 316 4.65 -32.10 13.63
N ASP A 317 3.75 -32.44 14.55
CA ASP A 317 3.06 -31.48 15.43
C ASP A 317 4.07 -30.69 16.27
N LEU A 318 4.96 -31.39 16.97
CA LEU A 318 6.01 -30.74 17.76
C LEU A 318 6.92 -29.86 16.89
N TYR A 319 7.21 -30.28 15.66
CA TYR A 319 7.96 -29.46 14.70
C TYR A 319 7.21 -28.19 14.30
N LEU A 320 5.91 -28.31 13.99
CA LEU A 320 5.04 -27.18 13.65
C LEU A 320 5.00 -26.17 14.80
N GLU A 321 4.85 -26.60 16.06
CA GLU A 321 4.87 -25.72 17.22
C GLU A 321 6.23 -25.02 17.41
N ASN A 322 7.32 -25.72 17.11
CA ASN A 322 8.66 -25.16 17.23
C ASN A 322 8.96 -24.11 16.17
N GLU A 323 8.47 -24.32 14.95
CA GLU A 323 8.69 -23.45 13.80
C GLU A 323 7.48 -22.53 13.52
N LEU A 324 6.56 -22.37 14.48
CA LEU A 324 5.30 -21.66 14.27
C LEU A 324 5.52 -20.22 13.79
N SER A 325 6.52 -19.52 14.35
CA SER A 325 6.88 -18.16 13.94
C SER A 325 7.32 -18.08 12.48
N LYS A 326 8.05 -19.10 12.00
CA LYS A 326 8.45 -19.25 10.60
C LYS A 326 7.25 -19.62 9.73
N ILE A 327 6.46 -20.61 10.12
CA ILE A 327 5.33 -21.10 9.33
C ILE A 327 4.26 -20.00 9.17
N LEU A 328 3.96 -19.24 10.21
CA LEU A 328 3.00 -18.13 10.12
C LEU A 328 3.51 -16.95 9.29
N THR A 329 4.78 -16.92 8.87
CA THR A 329 5.19 -15.97 7.84
C THR A 329 4.57 -16.36 6.51
N TYR A 330 4.52 -17.65 6.15
CA TYR A 330 4.13 -18.18 4.82
C TYR A 330 2.80 -17.62 4.29
N PRO A 331 2.60 -17.57 2.94
CA PRO A 331 1.47 -16.91 2.29
C PRO A 331 0.15 -17.72 2.38
N PHE A 332 -0.28 -18.03 3.60
CA PHE A 332 -1.61 -18.61 3.86
C PHE A 332 -2.72 -17.61 3.53
N SER A 333 -3.83 -18.12 3.01
CA SER A 333 -5.06 -17.34 2.90
C SER A 333 -5.69 -17.08 4.26
N ASN A 334 -6.56 -16.07 4.38
CA ASN A 334 -7.33 -15.84 5.61
C ASN A 334 -8.12 -17.10 6.05
N PRO A 335 -8.77 -17.85 5.14
CA PRO A 335 -9.38 -19.13 5.49
C PRO A 335 -8.41 -20.19 6.02
N GLN A 336 -7.20 -20.30 5.45
CA GLN A 336 -6.19 -21.22 5.97
C GLN A 336 -5.62 -20.78 7.31
N LEU A 337 -5.41 -19.48 7.52
CA LEU A 337 -5.03 -18.93 8.82
C LEU A 337 -6.11 -19.21 9.87
N ALA A 338 -7.40 -19.15 9.50
CA ALA A 338 -8.49 -19.51 10.40
C ALA A 338 -8.44 -21.00 10.78
N VAL A 339 -8.02 -21.88 9.87
CA VAL A 339 -7.76 -23.30 10.17
C VAL A 339 -6.57 -23.48 11.12
N LEU A 340 -5.48 -22.75 10.91
CA LEU A 340 -4.33 -22.77 11.84
C LEU A 340 -4.69 -22.21 13.21
N LYS A 341 -5.53 -21.17 13.27
CA LYS A 341 -6.10 -20.66 14.53
C LYS A 341 -6.94 -21.73 15.22
N GLU A 342 -7.87 -22.37 14.50
CA GLU A 342 -8.72 -23.46 15.03
C GLU A 342 -7.86 -24.60 15.61
N TYR A 343 -6.75 -24.92 14.93
CA TYR A 343 -5.77 -25.88 15.40
C TYR A 343 -5.13 -25.46 16.72
N LEU A 344 -4.67 -24.22 16.83
CA LEU A 344 -4.07 -23.68 18.06
C LEU A 344 -5.09 -23.60 19.20
N ASP A 345 -6.32 -23.20 18.93
CA ASP A 345 -7.40 -23.11 19.93
C ASP A 345 -7.72 -24.48 20.54
N LYS A 346 -7.79 -25.52 19.69
CA LYS A 346 -7.98 -26.90 20.16
C LYS A 346 -6.82 -27.41 21.00
N ARG A 347 -5.61 -26.95 20.69
CA ARG A 347 -4.38 -27.37 21.35
C ARG A 347 -4.16 -26.66 22.69
N TYR A 348 -4.65 -25.42 22.79
CA TYR A 348 -4.48 -24.52 23.92
C TYR A 348 -5.84 -23.94 24.36
N PRO A 349 -6.75 -24.79 24.89
CA PRO A 349 -8.10 -24.37 25.27
C PRO A 349 -8.12 -23.36 26.43
N ASP A 350 -7.05 -23.31 27.23
CA ASP A 350 -6.89 -22.43 28.38
C ASP A 350 -6.04 -21.17 28.06
N GLY A 351 -5.78 -20.89 26.77
CA GLY A 351 -5.00 -19.76 26.31
C GLY A 351 -3.59 -20.12 25.83
N TYR A 352 -3.02 -19.25 24.99
CA TYR A 352 -1.77 -19.52 24.29
C TYR A 352 -0.54 -19.33 25.19
N PRO A 353 0.45 -20.23 25.14
CA PRO A 353 1.71 -20.05 25.84
C PRO A 353 2.54 -18.95 25.18
N GLU A 354 3.49 -18.37 25.93
CA GLU A 354 4.35 -17.26 25.49
C GLU A 354 5.01 -17.50 24.13
N LYS A 355 5.46 -18.74 23.87
CA LYS A 355 6.07 -19.13 22.60
C LYS A 355 5.11 -18.96 21.41
N VAL A 356 3.85 -19.33 21.59
CA VAL A 356 2.80 -19.17 20.56
C VAL A 356 2.41 -17.70 20.44
N LEU A 357 2.27 -16.99 21.57
CA LEU A 357 1.95 -15.56 21.58
C LEU A 357 3.00 -14.72 20.84
N SER A 358 4.27 -15.08 20.95
CA SER A 358 5.35 -14.42 20.21
C SER A 358 5.24 -14.56 18.68
N ALA A 359 4.48 -15.54 18.19
CA ALA A 359 4.28 -15.84 16.77
C ALA A 359 2.88 -15.44 16.25
N VAL A 360 1.95 -15.03 17.12
CA VAL A 360 0.51 -14.90 16.79
C VAL A 360 0.17 -13.68 15.92
N GLY A 361 1.14 -12.80 15.65
CA GLY A 361 0.95 -11.55 14.89
C GLY A 361 0.10 -11.72 13.61
N PRO A 362 0.42 -12.68 12.72
CA PRO A 362 -0.35 -12.92 11.50
C PRO A 362 -1.81 -13.40 11.73
N LEU A 363 -2.14 -13.88 12.93
CA LEU A 363 -3.49 -14.33 13.31
C LEU A 363 -4.31 -13.24 14.00
N LEU A 364 -3.71 -12.11 14.41
CA LEU A 364 -4.40 -11.02 15.10
C LEU A 364 -5.68 -10.53 14.41
N PRO A 365 -5.75 -10.41 13.06
CA PRO A 365 -6.99 -10.00 12.39
C PRO A 365 -8.16 -10.98 12.55
N LEU A 366 -7.89 -12.21 12.97
CA LEU A 366 -8.88 -13.30 13.11
C LEU A 366 -9.31 -13.52 14.57
N LEU A 367 -8.72 -12.79 15.51
CA LEU A 367 -8.93 -12.95 16.94
C LEU A 367 -9.95 -11.94 17.46
N SER A 368 -10.77 -12.37 18.42
CA SER A 368 -11.72 -11.49 19.10
C SER A 368 -11.11 -10.85 20.36
N PRO A 369 -11.64 -9.69 20.79
CA PRO A 369 -11.32 -9.10 22.09
C PRO A 369 -11.48 -10.07 23.27
N GLU A 370 -12.53 -10.90 23.27
CA GLU A 370 -12.76 -11.86 24.36
C GLU A 370 -11.66 -12.91 24.41
N GLU A 371 -11.23 -13.44 23.27
CA GLU A 371 -10.15 -14.43 23.19
C GLU A 371 -8.83 -13.87 23.72
N ILE A 372 -8.51 -12.64 23.32
CA ILE A 372 -7.29 -11.94 23.73
C ILE A 372 -7.27 -11.68 25.25
N SER A 373 -8.42 -11.40 25.85
CA SER A 373 -8.52 -11.10 27.30
C SER A 373 -8.10 -12.28 28.19
N THR A 374 -8.09 -13.50 27.65
CA THR A 374 -7.70 -14.73 28.36
C THR A 374 -6.19 -14.96 28.41
N TRP A 375 -5.42 -14.20 27.63
CA TRP A 375 -3.99 -14.46 27.45
C TRP A 375 -3.15 -13.99 28.64
N ASN A 376 -2.13 -14.76 28.99
CA ASN A 376 -1.11 -14.36 29.96
C ASN A 376 0.22 -14.12 29.22
N MET A 377 0.57 -12.85 29.00
CA MET A 377 1.71 -12.44 28.17
C MET A 377 2.74 -11.60 28.94
N THR A 378 4.00 -11.65 28.51
CA THR A 378 5.02 -10.72 29.02
C THR A 378 4.95 -9.35 28.33
N GLY A 379 5.52 -8.32 28.96
CA GLY A 379 5.56 -6.97 28.40
C GLY A 379 6.32 -6.88 27.07
N ASP A 380 7.32 -7.73 26.86
CA ASP A 380 8.08 -7.78 25.59
C ASP A 380 7.22 -8.31 24.44
N THR A 381 6.40 -9.34 24.70
CA THR A 381 5.46 -9.89 23.72
C THR A 381 4.35 -8.89 23.39
N LEU A 382 3.82 -8.18 24.40
CA LEU A 382 2.87 -7.09 24.17
C LEU A 382 3.47 -5.99 23.29
N ALA A 383 4.71 -5.57 23.57
CA ALA A 383 5.40 -4.57 22.77
C ALA A 383 5.68 -5.03 21.33
N ALA A 384 5.95 -6.32 21.12
CA ALA A 384 6.10 -6.90 19.78
C ALA A 384 4.78 -6.91 19.01
N LEU A 385 3.67 -7.25 19.65
CA LEU A 385 2.35 -7.24 19.02
C LEU A 385 1.87 -5.82 18.71
N LEU A 386 2.12 -4.84 19.58
CA LEU A 386 1.81 -3.42 19.31
C LEU A 386 2.46 -2.91 18.02
N LYS A 387 3.66 -3.39 17.69
CA LYS A 387 4.36 -3.01 16.45
C LYS A 387 3.67 -3.54 15.19
N THR A 388 2.78 -4.53 15.31
CA THR A 388 1.99 -5.06 14.18
C THR A 388 0.76 -4.20 13.85
N GLN A 389 0.56 -3.08 14.56
CA GLN A 389 -0.56 -2.14 14.37
C GLN A 389 -1.94 -2.84 14.37
N PRO A 390 -2.30 -3.59 15.41
CA PRO A 390 -3.63 -4.16 15.52
C PRO A 390 -4.69 -3.06 15.66
N SER A 391 -5.94 -3.38 15.31
CA SER A 391 -7.05 -2.43 15.44
C SER A 391 -7.23 -1.95 16.89
N ASP A 392 -7.70 -0.71 17.06
CA ASP A 392 -7.92 -0.11 18.38
C ASP A 392 -8.84 -0.96 19.29
N SER A 393 -9.77 -1.69 18.69
CA SER A 393 -10.68 -2.61 19.41
C SER A 393 -9.94 -3.79 20.06
N LEU A 394 -8.85 -4.27 19.45
CA LEU A 394 -8.02 -5.35 19.99
C LEU A 394 -7.04 -4.83 21.03
N VAL A 395 -6.48 -3.62 20.83
CA VAL A 395 -5.60 -2.96 21.80
C VAL A 395 -6.34 -2.75 23.12
N GLY A 396 -7.61 -2.36 23.10
CA GLY A 396 -8.42 -2.18 24.31
C GLY A 396 -8.69 -3.47 25.10
N ALA A 397 -8.48 -4.65 24.50
CA ALA A 397 -8.75 -5.94 25.11
C ALA A 397 -7.51 -6.59 25.76
N TRP A 398 -6.32 -5.98 25.62
CA TRP A 398 -5.09 -6.58 26.12
C TRP A 398 -4.95 -6.51 27.64
N PRO A 399 -4.36 -7.55 28.27
CA PRO A 399 -3.93 -7.47 29.65
C PRO A 399 -2.95 -6.30 29.78
N TYR A 400 -3.21 -5.38 30.71
CA TYR A 400 -2.40 -4.18 31.00
C TYR A 400 -2.57 -2.96 30.09
N SER A 401 -3.62 -2.86 29.26
CA SER A 401 -3.89 -1.62 28.52
C SER A 401 -4.13 -0.44 29.48
N PRO A 402 -3.41 0.70 29.32
CA PRO A 402 -3.75 1.92 30.04
C PRO A 402 -5.08 2.42 29.48
N GLY A 403 -6.12 2.42 30.32
CA GLY A 403 -7.45 2.91 29.98
C GLY A 403 -7.50 4.41 29.69
#